data_AF-A0A272EXG3-F1
#
_entry.id   AF-A0A272EXG3-F1
#
_cell.length_a   1.000
_cell.length_b   1.000
_cell.length_c   1.000
_cell.angle_alpha   90.00
_cell.angle_beta   90.00
_cell.angle_gamma   90.00
#
_symmetry.space_group_name_H-M   'P 1'
#
loop_
_entity.id
_entity.type
_entity.pdbx_description
1 polymer ?
#
loop_
_entity_poly.entity_id
_entity_poly.type
_entity_poly.pdbx_seq_one_letter_code
_entity_poly.pdbx_strand_id
1 'polypeptide(L)'
;MELRVADIHNDDHPAVRALRSMAERLRERSNGRIVLKVMSGGAFGAEKEALAQLKRGGLDMTRVMVSQLNQDCPATVVPGMPFLFRSIEHMQRAMDGKPGQDILASCAPGGYVGLAFYDSGARSIYATRPVRSLADVRGMKLRVPQSDLWIAIAKAMGAQPTPMSIDEIVTGARMGLVDAAENNLPSYQGFKHNELFQ
;
A
#
# COMPACT_ATOMS: atom_id res chain seq x y z
N MET A 1 15.48 -19.51 14.22
CA MET A 1 15.26 -18.04 14.21
C MET A 1 13.83 -17.79 13.80
N GLU A 2 13.09 -17.01 14.59
CA GLU A 2 11.76 -16.55 14.24
C GLU A 2 11.84 -15.10 13.78
N LEU A 3 11.17 -14.77 12.68
CA LEU A 3 11.05 -13.42 12.14
C LEU A 3 9.57 -13.02 12.13
N ARG A 4 9.24 -11.84 12.65
CA ARG A 4 7.88 -11.30 12.69
C ARG A 4 7.65 -10.41 11.49
N VAL A 5 6.61 -10.70 10.71
CA VAL A 5 6.17 -9.85 9.59
C VAL A 5 4.76 -9.33 9.84
N ALA A 6 4.56 -8.03 9.65
CA ALA A 6 3.25 -7.40 9.76
C ALA A 6 2.70 -6.93 8.41
N ASP A 7 1.39 -7.03 8.27
CA ASP A 7 0.61 -6.55 7.15
C ASP A 7 -0.74 -6.00 7.65
N ILE A 8 -1.17 -4.84 7.14
CA ILE A 8 -2.44 -4.21 7.54
C ILE A 8 -3.68 -4.89 6.95
N HIS A 9 -3.53 -5.67 5.87
CA HIS A 9 -4.67 -6.30 5.20
C HIS A 9 -5.10 -7.59 5.93
N ASN A 10 -6.34 -8.00 5.72
CA ASN A 10 -6.88 -9.25 6.29
C ASN A 10 -6.25 -10.51 5.64
N ASP A 11 -6.53 -11.68 6.23
CA ASP A 11 -5.94 -12.95 5.81
C ASP A 11 -6.26 -13.36 4.36
N ASP A 12 -7.42 -12.96 3.85
CA ASP A 12 -7.85 -13.30 2.49
C ASP A 12 -7.18 -12.44 1.41
N HIS A 13 -6.57 -11.32 1.80
CA HIS A 13 -5.93 -10.41 0.87
C HIS A 13 -4.75 -11.09 0.15
N PRO A 14 -4.60 -10.93 -1.19
CA PRO A 14 -3.54 -11.60 -1.96
C PRO A 14 -2.13 -11.39 -1.42
N ALA A 15 -1.82 -10.19 -0.92
CA ALA A 15 -0.51 -9.90 -0.33
C ALA A 15 -0.23 -10.70 0.95
N VAL A 16 -1.24 -10.89 1.81
CA VAL A 16 -1.09 -11.70 3.03
C VAL A 16 -0.94 -13.17 2.68
N ARG A 17 -1.72 -13.67 1.71
CA ARG A 17 -1.56 -15.02 1.18
C ARG A 17 -0.16 -15.26 0.60
N ALA A 18 0.40 -14.28 -0.11
CA ALA A 18 1.77 -14.34 -0.61
C ALA A 18 2.81 -14.35 0.52
N LEU A 19 2.64 -13.56 1.58
CA LEU A 19 3.49 -13.62 2.79
C LEU A 19 3.42 -14.99 3.48
N ARG A 20 2.24 -15.59 3.58
CA ARG A 20 2.07 -16.95 4.13
C ARG A 20 2.75 -18.01 3.26
N SER A 21 2.62 -17.91 1.93
CA SER A 21 3.38 -18.79 1.02
C SER A 21 4.89 -18.61 1.15
N MET A 22 5.37 -17.38 1.34
CA MET A 22 6.78 -17.11 1.63
C MET A 22 7.20 -17.77 2.95
N ALA A 23 6.37 -17.71 4.00
CA ALA A 23 6.64 -18.37 5.28
C ALA A 23 6.81 -19.88 5.14
N GLU A 24 5.92 -20.55 4.40
CA GLU A 24 6.00 -21.99 4.12
C GLU A 24 7.28 -22.35 3.37
N ARG A 25 7.55 -21.66 2.25
CA ARG A 25 8.72 -21.89 1.41
C ARG A 25 10.03 -21.63 2.16
N LEU A 26 10.06 -20.62 3.01
CA LEU A 26 11.23 -20.28 3.82
C LEU A 26 11.49 -21.34 4.88
N ARG A 27 10.44 -21.85 5.53
CA ARG A 27 10.54 -22.95 6.49
C ARG A 27 11.06 -24.22 5.81
N GLU A 28 10.52 -24.58 4.64
CA GLU A 28 10.96 -25.74 3.87
C GLU A 28 12.43 -25.62 3.44
N ARG A 29 12.78 -24.53 2.76
CA ARG A 29 14.14 -24.32 2.24
C ARG A 29 15.20 -24.15 3.32
N SER A 30 14.79 -23.74 4.53
CA SER A 30 15.70 -23.61 5.66
C SER A 30 15.76 -24.86 6.54
N ASN A 31 15.03 -25.93 6.23
CA ASN A 31 14.85 -27.11 7.10
C ASN A 31 14.37 -26.70 8.50
N GLY A 32 13.40 -25.79 8.57
CA GLY A 32 12.81 -25.30 9.81
C GLY A 32 13.65 -24.28 10.59
N ARG A 33 14.86 -23.95 10.14
CA ARG A 33 15.75 -23.00 10.86
C ARG A 33 15.21 -21.58 10.86
N ILE A 34 14.45 -21.19 9.84
CA ILE A 34 13.84 -19.87 9.71
C ILE A 34 12.33 -20.05 9.68
N VAL A 35 11.64 -19.40 10.63
CA VAL A 35 10.19 -19.39 10.74
C VAL A 35 9.72 -17.95 10.60
N LEU A 36 8.83 -17.70 9.65
CA LEU A 36 8.21 -16.39 9.46
C LEU A 36 6.82 -16.37 10.10
N LYS A 37 6.66 -15.57 11.15
CA LYS A 37 5.40 -15.37 11.84
C LYS A 37 4.64 -14.21 11.21
N VAL A 38 3.62 -14.53 10.40
CA VAL A 38 2.81 -13.56 9.67
C VAL A 38 1.66 -13.05 10.53
N MET A 39 1.66 -11.75 10.81
CA MET A 39 0.60 -11.05 11.52
C MET A 39 -0.12 -10.11 10.57
N SER A 40 -1.39 -10.39 10.33
CA SER A 40 -2.26 -9.65 9.40
C SER A 40 -3.26 -8.78 10.16
N GLY A 41 -4.11 -8.06 9.42
CA GLY A 41 -5.24 -7.31 9.96
C GLY A 41 -4.84 -6.11 10.83
N GLY A 42 -3.62 -5.58 10.66
CA GLY A 42 -3.19 -4.40 11.41
C GLY A 42 -2.85 -4.68 12.87
N ALA A 43 -2.45 -5.89 13.22
CA ALA A 43 -2.04 -6.26 14.59
C ALA A 43 -0.91 -5.38 15.17
N PHE A 44 -0.19 -4.64 14.31
CA PHE A 44 0.88 -3.70 14.68
C PHE A 44 0.51 -2.23 14.40
N GLY A 45 -0.78 -1.92 14.24
CA GLY A 45 -1.28 -0.61 13.85
C GLY A 45 -1.31 -0.43 12.33
N ALA A 46 -1.48 0.82 11.89
CA ALA A 46 -1.43 1.16 10.47
C ALA A 46 0.01 1.13 9.95
N GLU A 47 0.19 1.40 8.65
CA GLU A 47 1.49 1.21 7.99
C GLU A 47 2.62 2.04 8.62
N LYS A 48 2.31 3.25 9.11
CA LYS A 48 3.28 4.13 9.78
C LYS A 48 3.73 3.56 11.12
N GLU A 49 2.81 3.06 11.93
CA GLU A 49 3.11 2.41 13.20
C GLU A 49 3.94 1.15 12.96
N ALA A 50 3.59 0.34 11.95
CA ALA A 50 4.36 -0.84 11.58
C ALA A 50 5.79 -0.51 11.14
N LEU A 51 6.00 0.55 10.33
CA LEU A 51 7.34 1.03 9.96
C LEU A 51 8.14 1.53 11.17
N ALA A 52 7.48 2.22 12.11
CA ALA A 52 8.12 2.65 13.35
C ALA A 52 8.52 1.46 14.24
N GLN A 53 7.71 0.40 14.30
CA GLN A 53 8.05 -0.84 14.98
C GLN A 53 9.22 -1.57 14.29
N LEU A 54 9.27 -1.58 12.96
CA LEU A 54 10.39 -2.13 12.19
C LEU A 54 11.70 -1.43 12.55
N LYS A 55 11.72 -0.09 12.52
CA LYS A 55 12.92 0.71 12.87
C LYS A 55 13.41 0.50 14.30
N ARG A 56 12.51 0.18 15.24
CA ARG A 56 12.84 -0.09 16.66
C ARG A 56 13.13 -1.56 16.96
N GLY A 57 13.10 -2.46 15.97
CA GLY A 57 13.27 -3.90 16.17
C GLY A 57 12.07 -4.61 16.80
N GLY A 58 10.91 -3.95 16.88
CA GLY A 58 9.64 -4.54 17.29
C GLY A 58 9.01 -5.41 16.20
N LEU A 59 9.39 -5.21 14.95
CA LEU A 59 9.11 -6.06 13.80
C LEU A 59 10.41 -6.36 13.06
N ASP A 60 10.48 -7.52 12.42
CA ASP A 60 11.63 -7.92 11.61
C ASP A 60 11.38 -7.61 10.13
N MET A 61 10.10 -7.61 9.71
CA MET A 61 9.65 -7.31 8.36
C MET A 61 8.28 -6.61 8.40
N THR A 62 7.97 -5.80 7.38
CA THR A 62 6.59 -5.36 7.12
C THR A 62 6.38 -5.15 5.64
N ARG A 63 5.14 -5.37 5.18
CA ARG A 63 4.71 -5.03 3.82
C ARG A 63 3.81 -3.80 3.90
N VAL A 64 4.25 -2.71 3.28
CA VAL A 64 3.55 -1.43 3.24
C VAL A 64 3.36 -0.94 1.81
N MET A 65 2.43 0.00 1.63
CA MET A 65 2.33 0.78 0.41
C MET A 65 3.63 1.56 0.18
N VAL A 66 4.15 1.51 -1.05
CA VAL A 66 5.43 2.14 -1.44
C VAL A 66 5.51 3.63 -1.08
N SER A 67 4.38 4.34 -1.09
CA SER A 67 4.33 5.77 -0.75
C SER A 67 4.61 6.07 0.72
N GLN A 68 4.46 5.11 1.64
CA GLN A 68 4.83 5.29 3.04
C GLN A 68 6.35 5.42 3.23
N LEU A 69 7.12 4.98 2.23
CA LEU A 69 8.58 5.05 2.24
C LEU A 69 9.11 6.30 1.53
N ASN A 70 8.26 7.18 0.98
CA ASN A 70 8.74 8.29 0.14
C ASN A 70 9.71 9.24 0.87
N GLN A 71 9.54 9.46 2.17
CA GLN A 71 10.41 10.32 2.96
C GLN A 71 11.79 9.69 3.21
N ASP A 72 11.81 8.39 3.53
CA ASP A 72 13.04 7.66 3.86
C ASP A 72 13.77 7.10 2.62
N CYS A 73 13.03 6.85 1.54
CA CYS A 73 13.49 6.29 0.27
C CYS A 73 12.91 7.09 -0.91
N PRO A 74 13.43 8.28 -1.28
CA PRO A 74 12.81 9.15 -2.28
C PRO A 74 12.52 8.51 -3.64
N ALA A 75 13.33 7.55 -4.09
CA ALA A 75 13.12 6.84 -5.37
C ALA A 75 11.81 6.03 -5.41
N THR A 76 11.23 5.71 -4.25
CA THR A 76 9.93 5.03 -4.12
C THR A 76 8.74 5.88 -4.60
N VAL A 77 8.95 7.16 -4.90
CA VAL A 77 7.93 8.01 -5.55
C VAL A 77 7.66 7.53 -6.98
N VAL A 78 8.67 7.03 -7.69
CA VAL A 78 8.58 6.71 -9.13
C VAL A 78 7.46 5.71 -9.43
N PRO A 79 7.37 4.53 -8.77
CA PRO A 79 6.32 3.56 -9.08
C PRO A 79 4.90 4.06 -8.75
N GLY A 80 4.76 5.09 -7.93
CA GLY A 80 3.47 5.70 -7.57
C GLY A 80 2.97 6.74 -8.58
N MET A 81 3.76 7.08 -9.61
CA MET A 81 3.37 8.07 -10.60
C MET A 81 2.19 7.57 -11.45
N PRO A 82 1.16 8.41 -11.66
CA PRO A 82 -0.01 8.00 -12.42
C PRO A 82 0.35 7.74 -13.89
N PHE A 83 -0.26 6.72 -14.48
CA PHE A 83 -0.08 6.32 -15.89
C PHE A 83 1.34 5.92 -16.31
N LEU A 84 2.25 5.66 -15.36
CA LEU A 84 3.62 5.24 -15.65
C LEU A 84 3.68 3.89 -16.38
N PHE A 85 2.90 2.92 -15.92
CA PHE A 85 2.85 1.57 -16.48
C PHE A 85 1.73 1.46 -17.51
N ARG A 86 2.04 0.79 -18.63
CA ARG A 86 1.13 0.62 -19.78
C ARG A 86 0.38 -0.70 -19.76
N SER A 87 0.89 -1.67 -19.00
CA SER A 87 0.30 -2.98 -18.80
C SER A 87 0.89 -3.62 -17.54
N ILE A 88 0.27 -4.69 -17.06
CA ILE A 88 0.77 -5.47 -15.92
C ILE A 88 2.15 -6.05 -16.24
N GLU A 89 2.36 -6.56 -17.46
CA GLU A 89 3.65 -7.13 -17.87
C GLU A 89 4.74 -6.05 -17.95
N HIS A 90 4.41 -4.82 -18.36
CA HIS A 90 5.36 -3.72 -18.33
C HIS A 90 5.77 -3.39 -16.89
N MET A 91 4.81 -3.32 -15.97
CA MET A 91 5.07 -3.08 -14.55
C MET A 91 5.96 -4.18 -13.96
N GLN A 92 5.59 -5.45 -14.10
CA GLN A 92 6.36 -6.58 -13.55
C GLN A 92 7.80 -6.59 -14.08
N ARG A 93 8.01 -6.46 -15.39
CA ARG A 93 9.37 -6.41 -15.96
C ARG A 93 10.20 -5.24 -15.42
N ALA A 94 9.60 -4.08 -15.22
CA ALA A 94 10.30 -2.90 -14.71
C ALA A 94 10.65 -3.05 -13.21
N MET A 95 9.69 -3.54 -12.41
CA MET A 95 9.83 -3.66 -10.96
C MET A 95 10.67 -4.87 -10.53
N ASP A 96 10.70 -5.94 -11.32
CA ASP A 96 11.58 -7.09 -11.08
C ASP A 96 12.99 -6.87 -11.67
N GLY A 97 13.10 -5.98 -12.66
CA GLY A 97 14.34 -5.64 -13.33
C GLY A 97 15.19 -4.58 -12.62
N LYS A 98 16.21 -4.09 -13.32
CA LYS A 98 17.17 -3.09 -12.83
C LYS A 98 16.51 -1.85 -12.18
N PRO A 99 15.44 -1.25 -12.74
CA PRO A 99 14.80 -0.09 -12.10
C PRO A 99 14.25 -0.40 -10.70
N GLY A 100 13.56 -1.52 -10.53
CA GLY A 100 13.07 -1.93 -9.21
C GLY A 100 14.19 -2.24 -8.23
N GLN A 101 15.24 -2.95 -8.68
CA GLN A 101 16.40 -3.24 -7.83
C GLN A 101 17.10 -1.95 -7.35
N ASP A 102 17.21 -0.95 -8.21
CA ASP A 102 17.78 0.36 -7.85
C ASP A 102 16.93 1.07 -6.79
N ILE A 103 15.59 1.00 -6.91
CA ILE A 103 14.68 1.55 -5.91
C ILE A 103 14.83 0.82 -4.57
N LEU A 104 14.85 -0.52 -4.56
CA LEU A 104 15.02 -1.30 -3.33
C LEU A 104 16.36 -1.02 -2.64
N ALA A 105 17.45 -0.92 -3.41
CA ALA A 105 18.77 -0.59 -2.88
C ALA A 105 18.85 0.84 -2.33
N SER A 106 18.11 1.78 -2.94
CA SER A 106 18.07 3.19 -2.48
C SER A 106 17.47 3.38 -1.08
N CYS A 107 16.82 2.35 -0.53
CA CYS A 107 16.24 2.38 0.80
C CYS A 107 17.24 2.15 1.95
N ALA A 108 18.46 1.68 1.66
CA ALA A 108 19.45 1.39 2.70
C ALA A 108 19.81 2.61 3.59
N PRO A 109 20.00 3.83 3.05
CA PRO A 109 20.22 5.02 3.87
C PRO A 109 19.04 5.37 4.81
N GLY A 110 17.82 4.99 4.44
CA GLY A 110 16.62 5.13 5.27
C GLY A 110 16.50 4.10 6.40
N GLY A 111 17.47 3.17 6.50
CA GLY A 111 17.50 2.10 7.50
C GLY A 111 16.67 0.88 7.11
N TYR A 112 16.39 0.68 5.82
CA TYR A 112 15.57 -0.42 5.32
C TYR A 112 16.34 -1.33 4.37
N VAL A 113 16.03 -2.61 4.41
CA VAL A 113 16.44 -3.59 3.39
C VAL A 113 15.23 -3.90 2.51
N GLY A 114 15.23 -3.39 1.29
CA GLY A 114 14.18 -3.69 0.31
C GLY A 114 14.31 -5.13 -0.20
N LEU A 115 13.26 -5.95 -0.02
CA LEU A 115 13.30 -7.37 -0.38
C LEU A 115 12.65 -7.67 -1.74
N ALA A 116 11.48 -7.10 -1.99
CA ALA A 116 10.71 -7.32 -3.20
C ALA A 116 9.60 -6.27 -3.32
N PHE A 117 9.04 -6.14 -4.53
CA PHE A 117 7.76 -5.47 -4.74
C PHE A 117 6.62 -6.49 -4.80
N TYR A 118 5.45 -6.08 -4.32
CA TYR A 118 4.23 -6.85 -4.41
C TYR A 118 3.30 -6.16 -5.40
N ASP A 119 2.76 -6.91 -6.34
CA ASP A 119 1.64 -6.45 -7.17
C ASP A 119 0.35 -6.48 -6.33
N SER A 120 -0.24 -5.30 -6.14
CA SER A 120 -1.51 -5.14 -5.41
C SER A 120 -2.68 -4.79 -6.33
N GLY A 121 -2.46 -4.73 -7.65
CA GLY A 121 -3.46 -4.36 -8.64
C GLY A 121 -3.58 -2.85 -8.89
N ALA A 122 -4.25 -2.52 -10.01
CA ALA A 122 -4.49 -1.15 -10.44
C ALA A 122 -5.46 -0.43 -9.48
N ARG A 123 -5.29 0.89 -9.36
CA ARG A 123 -6.08 1.75 -8.48
C ARG A 123 -7.11 2.53 -9.26
N SER A 124 -8.31 2.63 -8.70
CA SER A 124 -9.44 3.39 -9.24
C SER A 124 -10.05 4.29 -8.17
N ILE A 125 -10.62 5.42 -8.60
CA ILE A 125 -11.46 6.26 -7.74
C ILE A 125 -12.82 5.58 -7.59
N TYR A 126 -13.32 5.51 -6.36
CA TYR A 126 -14.69 5.11 -6.02
C TYR A 126 -15.33 6.18 -5.14
N ALA A 127 -16.62 6.41 -5.36
CA ALA A 127 -17.40 7.47 -4.72
C ALA A 127 -18.87 7.03 -4.62
N THR A 128 -19.70 7.79 -3.91
CA THR A 128 -21.16 7.55 -3.82
C THR A 128 -21.94 8.03 -5.04
N ARG A 129 -21.23 8.63 -6.01
CA ARG A 129 -21.76 9.03 -7.32
C ARG A 129 -20.80 8.62 -8.43
N PRO A 130 -21.28 8.40 -9.67
CA PRO A 130 -20.40 8.07 -10.78
C PRO A 130 -19.28 9.10 -11.01
N VAL A 131 -18.07 8.59 -11.26
CA VAL A 131 -16.90 9.38 -11.66
C VAL A 131 -16.42 8.85 -13.00
N ARG A 132 -16.59 9.63 -14.06
CA ARG A 132 -16.25 9.23 -15.44
C ARG A 132 -15.27 10.17 -16.12
N SER A 133 -15.01 11.33 -15.52
CA SER A 133 -14.15 12.38 -16.05
C SER A 133 -13.48 13.18 -14.93
N LEU A 134 -12.45 13.96 -15.27
CA LEU A 134 -11.83 14.89 -14.32
C LEU A 134 -12.81 15.98 -13.84
N ALA A 135 -13.83 16.32 -14.64
CA ALA A 135 -14.88 17.25 -14.21
C ALA A 135 -15.68 16.71 -13.03
N ASP A 136 -15.91 15.39 -12.98
CA ASP A 136 -16.64 14.75 -11.89
C ASP A 136 -15.85 14.77 -10.58
N VAL A 137 -14.51 14.75 -10.65
CA VAL A 137 -13.61 14.74 -9.48
C VAL A 137 -13.40 16.13 -8.90
N ARG A 138 -13.62 17.18 -9.69
CA ARG A 138 -13.33 18.57 -9.29
C ARG A 138 -14.11 18.96 -8.04
N GLY A 139 -13.40 19.44 -7.02
CA GLY A 139 -13.97 19.89 -5.75
C GLY A 139 -14.42 18.76 -4.81
N MET A 140 -14.36 17.49 -5.22
CA MET A 140 -14.65 16.37 -4.31
C MET A 140 -13.64 16.30 -3.17
N LYS A 141 -14.11 16.01 -1.96
CA LYS A 141 -13.24 15.63 -0.84
C LYS A 141 -12.72 14.20 -1.07
N LEU A 142 -11.59 14.08 -1.74
CA LEU A 142 -10.98 12.80 -2.09
C LEU A 142 -10.04 12.35 -0.97
N ARG A 143 -10.40 11.25 -0.30
CA ARG A 143 -9.47 10.58 0.60
C ARG A 143 -8.24 10.12 -0.18
N VAL A 144 -7.06 10.42 0.36
CA VAL A 144 -5.78 9.91 -0.14
C VAL A 144 -4.96 9.29 1.00
N PRO A 145 -4.03 8.36 0.70
CA PRO A 145 -2.99 7.96 1.65
C PRO A 145 -2.20 9.18 2.13
N GLN A 146 -1.65 9.10 3.33
CA GLN A 146 -0.86 10.18 3.94
C GLN A 146 0.53 10.32 3.28
N SER A 147 0.56 10.84 2.05
CA SER A 147 1.76 11.01 1.23
C SER A 147 1.61 12.24 0.33
N ASP A 148 2.68 13.03 0.24
CA ASP A 148 2.72 14.25 -0.57
C ASP A 148 2.47 13.98 -2.06
N LEU A 149 2.91 12.81 -2.56
CA LEU A 149 2.65 12.37 -3.93
C LEU A 149 1.13 12.26 -4.19
N TRP A 150 0.40 11.57 -3.31
CA TRP A 150 -1.04 11.38 -3.48
C TRP A 150 -1.84 12.66 -3.27
N ILE A 151 -1.39 13.53 -2.35
CA ILE A 151 -1.93 14.89 -2.20
C ILE A 151 -1.76 15.67 -3.50
N ALA A 152 -0.58 15.62 -4.13
CA ALA A 152 -0.29 16.31 -5.37
C ALA A 152 -1.12 15.76 -6.54
N ILE A 153 -1.24 14.43 -6.66
CA ILE A 153 -2.06 13.77 -7.70
C ILE A 153 -3.54 14.20 -7.57
N ALA A 154 -4.09 14.16 -6.35
CA ALA A 154 -5.47 14.60 -6.11
C ALA A 154 -5.70 16.07 -6.47
N LYS A 155 -4.78 16.96 -6.08
CA LYS A 155 -4.83 18.38 -6.45
C LYS A 155 -4.73 18.57 -7.97
N ALA A 156 -3.87 17.82 -8.64
CA ALA A 156 -3.71 17.87 -10.10
C ALA A 156 -5.00 17.43 -10.84
N MET A 157 -5.78 16.51 -10.25
CA MET A 157 -7.12 16.15 -10.75
C MET A 157 -8.20 17.19 -10.42
N GLY A 158 -7.89 18.22 -9.62
CA GLY A 158 -8.84 19.24 -9.15
C GLY A 158 -9.66 18.82 -7.94
N ALA A 159 -9.32 17.71 -7.28
CA ALA A 159 -9.96 17.29 -6.03
C ALA A 159 -9.44 18.09 -4.82
N GLN A 160 -10.16 18.01 -3.71
CA GLN A 160 -9.70 18.45 -2.39
C GLN A 160 -9.19 17.22 -1.63
N PRO A 161 -7.85 17.00 -1.51
CA PRO A 161 -7.33 15.83 -0.83
C PRO A 161 -7.59 15.88 0.68
N THR A 162 -8.04 14.76 1.24
CA THR A 162 -8.14 14.52 2.68
C THR A 162 -7.22 13.35 3.07
N PRO A 163 -6.00 13.59 3.58
CA PRO A 163 -5.07 12.53 3.95
C PRO A 163 -5.54 11.79 5.21
N MET A 164 -5.74 10.47 5.12
CA MET A 164 -6.12 9.64 6.28
C MET A 164 -5.73 8.17 6.06
N SER A 165 -5.72 7.35 7.12
CA SER A 165 -5.50 5.90 6.99
C SER A 165 -6.61 5.25 6.17
N ILE A 166 -6.31 4.07 5.63
CA ILE A 166 -7.31 3.27 4.90
C ILE A 166 -8.42 2.82 5.85
N ASP A 167 -8.07 2.51 7.10
CA ASP A 167 -8.99 2.07 8.15
C ASP A 167 -10.02 3.15 8.53
N GLU A 168 -9.72 4.42 8.25
CA GLU A 168 -10.55 5.56 8.62
C GLU A 168 -11.56 5.93 7.53
N ILE A 169 -11.47 5.33 6.33
CA ILE A 169 -12.30 5.71 5.16
C ILE A 169 -13.79 5.57 5.45
N VAL A 170 -14.23 4.42 5.99
CA VAL A 170 -15.65 4.17 6.25
C VAL A 170 -16.22 5.18 7.25
N THR A 171 -15.50 5.41 8.35
CA THR A 171 -15.90 6.38 9.37
C THR A 171 -15.88 7.80 8.82
N GLY A 172 -14.82 8.19 8.11
CA GLY A 172 -14.69 9.51 7.49
C GLY A 172 -15.79 9.81 6.49
N ALA A 173 -16.18 8.83 5.68
CA ALA A 173 -17.27 8.96 4.73
C ALA A 173 -18.65 9.06 5.42
N ARG A 174 -18.91 8.26 6.47
CA ARG A 174 -20.14 8.38 7.28
C ARG A 174 -20.27 9.75 7.96
N MET A 175 -19.15 10.37 8.34
CA MET A 175 -19.09 11.70 8.93
C MET A 175 -19.11 12.84 7.89
N GLY A 176 -19.15 12.53 6.59
CA GLY A 176 -19.11 13.54 5.52
C GLY A 176 -17.76 14.26 5.36
N LEU A 177 -16.68 13.67 5.90
CA LEU A 177 -15.32 14.19 5.76
C LEU A 177 -14.74 13.92 4.37
N VAL A 178 -15.20 12.85 3.70
CA VAL A 178 -14.76 12.46 2.36
C VAL A 178 -15.94 12.03 1.51
N ASP A 179 -15.92 12.40 0.23
CA ASP A 179 -16.96 12.05 -0.76
C ASP A 179 -16.54 10.85 -1.61
N ALA A 180 -15.23 10.64 -1.72
CA ALA A 180 -14.60 9.64 -2.57
C ALA A 180 -13.31 9.15 -1.93
N ALA A 181 -12.83 8.01 -2.40
CA ALA A 181 -11.53 7.46 -2.07
C ALA A 181 -10.96 6.73 -3.30
N GLU A 182 -9.70 6.29 -3.22
CA GLU A 182 -9.05 5.57 -4.31
C GLU A 182 -8.29 4.35 -3.78
N ASN A 183 -8.35 3.24 -4.51
CA ASN A 183 -7.64 2.00 -4.19
C ASN A 183 -7.80 0.93 -5.27
N ASN A 184 -7.12 -0.21 -5.09
CA ASN A 184 -7.36 -1.43 -5.85
C ASN A 184 -8.61 -2.18 -5.35
N LEU A 185 -9.09 -3.13 -6.17
CA LEU A 185 -10.30 -3.91 -5.88
C LEU A 185 -10.18 -4.78 -4.60
N PRO A 186 -9.08 -5.53 -4.36
CA PRO A 186 -8.92 -6.31 -3.14
C PRO A 186 -9.02 -5.47 -1.85
N SER A 187 -8.40 -4.29 -1.81
CA SER A 187 -8.49 -3.39 -0.65
C SER A 187 -9.89 -2.76 -0.53
N TYR A 188 -10.51 -2.38 -1.64
CA TYR A 188 -11.88 -1.84 -1.65
C TYR A 188 -12.89 -2.82 -1.04
N GLN A 189 -12.75 -4.12 -1.32
CA GLN A 189 -13.57 -5.17 -0.71
C GLN A 189 -13.11 -5.51 0.71
N GLY A 190 -11.81 -5.69 0.92
CA GLY A 190 -11.24 -6.16 2.20
C GLY A 190 -11.50 -5.21 3.38
N PHE A 191 -11.54 -3.89 3.11
CA PHE A 191 -11.88 -2.86 4.08
C PHE A 191 -13.34 -2.44 4.05
N LYS A 192 -14.19 -3.16 3.29
CA LYS A 192 -15.65 -2.93 3.22
C LYS A 192 -16.04 -1.55 2.69
N HIS A 193 -15.21 -0.92 1.88
CA HIS A 193 -15.55 0.37 1.26
C HIS A 193 -16.73 0.22 0.29
N ASN A 194 -16.87 -0.97 -0.30
CA ASN A 194 -17.98 -1.35 -1.18
C ASN A 194 -19.36 -1.35 -0.51
N GLU A 195 -19.42 -1.42 0.82
CA GLU A 195 -20.69 -1.30 1.55
C GLU A 195 -21.21 0.15 1.57
N LEU A 196 -20.34 1.13 1.28
CA LEU A 196 -20.65 2.55 1.39
C LEU A 196 -20.58 3.30 0.05
N PHE A 197 -19.58 3.00 -0.79
CA PHE A 197 -19.41 3.62 -2.11
C PHE A 197 -19.91 2.64 -3.18
N GLN A 198 -21.16 2.78 -3.60
CA GLN A 198 -21.79 1.97 -4.66
C GLN A 198 -21.98 2.75 -5.95
#